data_AF-A0A966F6N1-F1
#
_entry.id   AF-A0A966F6N1-F1
#
_cell.length_a   1.000
_cell.length_b   1.000
_cell.length_c   1.000
_cell.angle_alpha   90.00
_cell.angle_beta   90.00
_cell.angle_gamma   90.00
#
_symmetry.space_group_name_H-M   'P 1'
#
loop_
_entity.id
_entity.type
_entity.pdbx_description
1 polymer ?
#
loop_
_entity_poly.entity_id
_entity_poly.type
_entity_poly.pdbx_seq_one_letter_code
_entity_poly.pdbx_strand_id
1 'polypeptide(L)'
;AVIDERIKWRRICPKCQTPRNLKLYPTKEVGFDRKKTTTHPPPSHKWAPFYLICDNPACQGAKMVSKEGDERGIEPIRERLKMDEKLMEKAFSLYGIPKVLLRNSVPVKEAKNYIDDYEITPEYIYEWDEKTKSVKIIEKPWQVRDDEGIPSYSLLPPPVVVSLIKQMIEVLNL
;
A
#
# COMPACT_ATOMS: atom_id res chain seq x y z
N ALA A 1 10.01 -2.22 -4.02
CA ALA A 1 9.72 -1.80 -2.62
C ALA A 1 8.23 -1.74 -2.21
N VAL A 2 7.30 -1.28 -3.08
CA VAL A 2 5.88 -1.08 -2.70
C VAL A 2 5.16 -2.32 -2.19
N ILE A 3 5.38 -3.47 -2.84
CA ILE A 3 4.75 -4.75 -2.49
C ILE A 3 5.16 -5.18 -1.08
N ASP A 4 6.40 -4.93 -0.69
CA ASP A 4 6.95 -5.29 0.62
C ASP A 4 6.20 -4.59 1.76
N GLU A 5 5.99 -3.29 1.62
CA GLU A 5 5.24 -2.48 2.58
C GLU A 5 3.75 -2.89 2.61
N ARG A 6 3.17 -3.24 1.45
CA ARG A 6 1.78 -3.73 1.40
C ARG A 6 1.61 -5.08 2.10
N ILE A 7 2.60 -5.96 2.05
CA ILE A 7 2.59 -7.26 2.74
C ILE A 7 2.86 -7.08 4.23
N LYS A 8 3.98 -6.45 4.60
CA LYS A 8 4.43 -6.30 5.99
C LYS A 8 3.37 -5.69 6.90
N TRP A 9 2.69 -4.65 6.43
CA TRP A 9 1.70 -3.91 7.22
C TRP A 9 0.27 -4.44 7.11
N ARG A 10 0.06 -5.55 6.41
CA ARG A 10 -1.26 -6.12 6.19
C ARG A 10 -1.87 -6.60 7.50
N ARG A 11 -3.18 -6.35 7.63
CA ARG A 11 -4.04 -6.86 8.68
C ARG A 11 -5.25 -7.52 8.06
N ILE A 12 -5.65 -8.66 8.59
CA ILE A 12 -6.78 -9.46 8.11
C ILE A 12 -7.84 -9.48 9.21
N CYS A 13 -9.09 -9.27 8.85
CA CYS A 13 -10.20 -9.51 9.77
C CYS A 13 -10.42 -11.02 9.90
N PRO A 14 -10.41 -11.59 11.12
CA PRO A 14 -10.60 -13.03 11.30
C PRO A 14 -12.00 -13.52 10.90
N LYS A 15 -13.00 -12.62 10.87
CA LYS A 15 -14.39 -12.94 10.51
C LYS A 15 -14.64 -12.92 9.00
N CYS A 16 -14.39 -11.79 8.35
CA CYS A 16 -14.68 -11.61 6.91
C CYS A 16 -13.47 -11.76 5.99
N GLN A 17 -12.28 -12.02 6.54
CA GLN A 17 -11.02 -12.18 5.80
C GLN A 17 -10.63 -10.96 4.94
N THR A 18 -11.29 -9.81 5.15
CA THR A 18 -11.01 -8.58 4.41
C THR A 18 -9.62 -8.06 4.78
N PRO A 19 -8.75 -7.80 3.80
CA PRO A 19 -7.45 -7.19 4.05
C PRO A 19 -7.57 -5.68 4.23
N ARG A 20 -6.81 -5.18 5.19
CA ARG A 20 -6.50 -3.77 5.41
C ARG A 20 -5.00 -3.64 5.62
N ASN A 21 -4.49 -2.43 5.72
CA ASN A 21 -3.08 -2.17 5.92
C ASN A 21 -2.90 -1.06 6.95
N LEU A 22 -2.15 -1.36 8.01
CA LEU A 22 -1.94 -0.42 9.11
C LEU A 22 -1.24 0.86 8.65
N LYS A 23 -0.43 0.82 7.59
CA LYS A 23 0.34 1.97 7.12
C LYS A 23 -0.32 2.70 5.94
N LEU A 24 -0.97 1.98 5.03
CA LEU A 24 -1.37 2.49 3.71
C LEU A 24 -2.87 2.43 3.43
N TYR A 25 -3.63 1.69 4.24
CA TYR A 25 -5.07 1.50 4.00
C TYR A 25 -5.79 1.05 5.28
N PRO A 26 -5.93 1.96 6.27
CA PRO A 26 -6.48 1.62 7.57
C PRO A 26 -8.01 1.54 7.55
N THR A 27 -8.55 1.13 8.69
CA THR A 27 -9.98 1.21 8.99
C THR A 27 -10.32 2.57 9.59
N LYS A 28 -11.62 2.91 9.63
CA LYS A 28 -12.11 4.15 10.25
C LYS A 28 -11.71 4.26 11.72
N GLU A 29 -11.69 3.14 12.42
CA GLU A 29 -11.35 3.07 13.84
C GLU A 29 -10.05 2.30 14.05
N VAL A 30 -9.22 2.81 14.95
CA VAL A 30 -7.94 2.23 15.35
C VAL A 30 -7.92 2.14 16.86
N GLY A 31 -7.66 0.93 17.37
CA GLY A 31 -7.52 0.69 18.79
C GLY A 31 -6.06 0.79 19.24
N PHE A 32 -5.88 0.98 20.54
CA PHE A 32 -4.58 1.03 21.21
C PHE A 32 -4.56 0.05 22.39
N ASP A 33 -3.52 -0.77 22.49
CA ASP A 33 -3.42 -1.81 23.52
C ASP A 33 -2.29 -1.50 24.52
N ARG A 34 -2.59 -0.72 25.57
CA ARG A 34 -1.64 -0.28 26.62
C ARG A 34 -0.73 -1.38 27.21
N LYS A 35 -1.14 -2.65 27.14
CA LYS A 35 -0.39 -3.79 27.70
C LYS A 35 0.69 -4.30 26.75
N LYS A 36 0.55 -4.04 25.45
CA LYS A 36 1.53 -4.45 24.44
C LYS A 36 2.58 -3.37 24.27
N THR A 37 3.83 -3.78 24.20
CA THR A 37 4.96 -2.87 23.95
C THR A 37 5.27 -2.75 22.46
N THR A 38 4.76 -3.64 21.60
CA THR A 38 5.11 -3.68 20.17
C THR A 38 3.93 -4.04 19.25
N THR A 39 3.92 -3.45 18.05
CA THR A 39 3.26 -3.98 16.85
C THR A 39 4.33 -4.47 15.90
N HIS A 40 4.09 -5.59 15.21
CA HIS A 40 4.99 -6.08 14.17
C HIS A 40 4.37 -5.85 12.78
N PRO A 41 5.12 -5.25 11.83
CA PRO A 41 6.43 -4.63 12.00
C PRO A 41 6.38 -3.37 12.89
N PRO A 42 7.50 -2.96 13.51
CA PRO A 42 7.56 -1.71 14.27
C PRO A 42 7.45 -0.52 13.32
N PRO A 43 6.56 0.46 13.56
CA PRO A 43 6.52 1.65 12.72
C PRO A 43 7.87 2.37 12.85
N SER A 44 8.34 2.93 11.74
CA SER A 44 9.66 3.56 11.61
C SER A 44 9.93 4.66 12.66
N HIS A 45 8.89 5.16 13.31
CA HIS A 45 8.99 6.10 14.43
C HIS A 45 8.03 5.67 15.55
N LYS A 46 8.60 5.21 16.67
CA LYS A 46 7.98 5.05 18.00
C LYS A 46 7.00 3.86 18.16
N TRP A 47 7.37 2.97 19.08
CA TRP A 47 6.64 1.76 19.47
C TRP A 47 5.29 2.12 20.09
N ALA A 48 4.20 1.77 19.41
CA ALA A 48 2.87 1.92 19.97
C ALA A 48 1.94 0.79 19.48
N PRO A 49 1.24 0.10 20.38
CA PRO A 49 0.45 -1.10 20.11
C PRO A 49 -0.89 -0.82 19.42
N PHE A 50 -0.85 -0.22 18.24
CA PHE A 50 -2.03 0.08 17.44
C PHE A 50 -2.56 -1.14 16.69
N TYR A 51 -3.87 -1.27 16.60
CA TYR A 51 -4.53 -2.33 15.82
C TYR A 51 -5.76 -1.79 15.11
N LEU A 52 -6.07 -2.36 13.95
CA LEU A 52 -7.26 -2.00 13.19
C LEU A 52 -8.50 -2.70 13.74
N ILE A 53 -9.62 -1.98 13.73
CA ILE A 53 -10.95 -2.48 14.09
C ILE A 53 -11.74 -2.61 12.79
N CYS A 54 -12.25 -3.80 12.50
CA CYS A 54 -12.93 -4.07 11.23
C CYS A 54 -14.14 -3.14 11.05
N ASP A 55 -14.18 -2.47 9.91
CA ASP A 55 -15.21 -1.52 9.48
C ASP A 55 -16.43 -2.18 8.83
N ASN A 56 -16.40 -3.50 8.61
CA ASN A 56 -17.55 -4.26 8.14
C ASN A 56 -18.58 -4.42 9.27
N PRO A 57 -19.81 -3.90 9.12
CA PRO A 57 -20.84 -3.98 10.17
C PRO A 57 -21.13 -5.41 10.63
N ALA A 58 -21.07 -6.40 9.73
CA ALA A 58 -21.29 -7.81 10.06
C ALA A 58 -20.20 -8.39 11.00
N CYS A 59 -19.04 -7.74 11.10
CA CYS A 59 -17.93 -8.18 11.93
C CYS A 59 -17.98 -7.62 13.37
N GLN A 60 -18.89 -6.70 13.67
CA GLN A 60 -19.07 -6.12 15.02
C GLN A 60 -17.76 -5.59 15.62
N GLY A 61 -16.96 -4.85 14.84
CA GLY A 61 -15.70 -4.27 15.32
C GLY A 61 -14.63 -5.30 15.68
N ALA A 62 -14.57 -6.44 14.98
CA ALA A 62 -13.54 -7.45 15.22
C ALA A 62 -12.13 -6.86 15.09
N LYS A 63 -11.26 -7.14 16.07
CA LYS A 63 -9.84 -6.79 16.04
C LYS A 63 -9.15 -7.53 14.90
N MET A 64 -8.55 -6.77 13.98
CA MET A 64 -7.81 -7.34 12.85
C MET A 64 -6.42 -7.82 13.29
N VAL A 65 -5.93 -8.89 12.67
CA VAL A 65 -4.69 -9.58 13.03
C VAL A 65 -3.68 -9.57 11.89
N SER A 66 -2.38 -9.71 12.18
CA SER A 66 -1.39 -9.96 11.14
C SER A 66 -1.63 -11.33 10.52
N LYS A 67 -1.33 -11.47 9.21
CA LYS A 67 -1.33 -12.78 8.57
C LYS A 67 0.03 -13.44 8.79
N GLU A 68 0.01 -14.76 8.97
CA GLU A 68 1.23 -15.55 9.12
C GLU A 68 2.16 -15.35 7.91
N GLY A 69 3.45 -15.13 8.19
CA GLY A 69 4.49 -14.97 7.17
C GLY A 69 4.66 -13.55 6.62
N ASP A 70 3.73 -12.62 6.89
CA ASP A 70 3.81 -11.24 6.38
C ASP A 70 5.01 -10.46 6.91
N GLU A 71 5.56 -10.87 8.05
CA GLU A 71 6.80 -10.31 8.63
C GLU A 71 8.00 -10.46 7.69
N ARG A 72 7.98 -11.50 6.83
CA ARG A 72 9.04 -11.73 5.83
C ARG A 72 8.85 -10.87 4.57
N GLY A 73 7.78 -10.08 4.50
CA GLY A 73 7.52 -9.18 3.38
C GLY A 73 7.51 -9.90 2.03
N ILE A 74 8.31 -9.41 1.08
CA ILE A 74 8.43 -10.04 -0.24
C ILE A 74 9.31 -11.29 -0.29
N GLU A 75 10.08 -11.61 0.76
CA GLU A 75 11.05 -12.72 0.70
C GLU A 75 10.45 -14.05 0.22
N PRO A 76 9.27 -14.49 0.72
CA PRO A 76 8.67 -15.74 0.27
C PRO A 76 8.28 -15.76 -1.23
N ILE A 77 8.11 -14.59 -1.84
CA ILE A 77 7.69 -14.44 -3.24
C ILE A 77 8.79 -13.82 -4.13
N ARG A 78 10.01 -13.64 -3.61
CA ARG A 78 11.08 -12.93 -4.31
C ARG A 78 11.44 -13.58 -5.65
N GLU A 79 11.60 -14.91 -5.66
CA GLU A 79 11.93 -15.64 -6.89
C GLU A 79 10.82 -15.56 -7.94
N ARG A 80 9.55 -15.49 -7.49
CA ARG A 80 8.43 -15.25 -8.40
C ARG A 80 8.49 -13.84 -9.00
N LEU A 81 8.75 -12.82 -8.18
CA LEU A 81 8.86 -11.43 -8.68
C LEU A 81 9.98 -11.29 -9.72
N LYS A 82 11.14 -11.94 -9.51
CA LYS A 82 12.22 -12.00 -10.50
C LYS A 82 11.82 -12.71 -11.79
N MET A 83 10.99 -13.74 -11.70
CA MET A 83 10.46 -14.41 -12.90
C MET A 83 9.47 -13.50 -13.65
N ASP A 84 8.59 -12.82 -12.92
CA ASP A 84 7.62 -11.88 -13.50
C ASP A 84 8.35 -10.73 -14.23
N GLU A 85 9.46 -10.21 -13.68
CA GLU A 85 10.33 -9.23 -14.32
C GLU A 85 10.89 -9.74 -15.66
N LYS A 86 11.48 -10.95 -15.68
CA LYS A 86 12.01 -11.56 -16.92
C LYS A 86 10.93 -11.79 -17.97
N LEU A 87 9.72 -12.17 -17.55
CA LEU A 87 8.59 -12.33 -18.46
C LEU A 87 8.17 -10.99 -19.04
N MET A 88 8.17 -9.93 -18.22
CA MET A 88 7.88 -8.58 -18.66
C MET A 88 8.92 -8.09 -19.67
N GLU A 89 10.22 -8.24 -19.40
CA GLU A 89 11.31 -7.91 -20.36
C GLU A 89 11.12 -8.61 -21.71
N LYS A 90 10.78 -9.90 -21.71
CA LYS A 90 10.47 -10.65 -22.93
C LYS A 90 9.24 -10.08 -23.65
N ALA A 91 8.16 -9.78 -22.94
CA ALA A 91 6.99 -9.16 -23.54
C ALA A 91 7.30 -7.77 -24.15
N PHE A 92 8.18 -7.00 -23.51
CA PHE A 92 8.68 -5.74 -24.04
C PHE A 92 9.47 -5.90 -25.34
N SER A 93 10.22 -7.00 -25.49
CA SER A 93 11.01 -7.30 -26.69
C SER A 93 10.18 -7.63 -27.95
N LEU A 94 8.88 -7.91 -27.80
CA LEU A 94 8.02 -8.24 -28.93
C LEU A 94 7.74 -7.01 -29.80
N TYR A 95 8.19 -7.04 -31.06
CA TYR A 95 7.97 -5.99 -32.04
C TYR A 95 6.59 -6.12 -32.71
N GLY A 96 6.03 -4.99 -33.15
CA GLY A 96 4.75 -4.95 -33.88
C GLY A 96 3.50 -5.12 -33.02
N ILE A 97 3.65 -5.36 -31.71
CA ILE A 97 2.54 -5.44 -30.76
C ILE A 97 2.48 -4.12 -29.95
N PRO A 98 1.41 -3.33 -30.08
CA PRO A 98 1.16 -2.17 -29.24
C PRO A 98 1.12 -2.55 -27.76
N LYS A 99 1.63 -1.68 -26.88
CA LYS A 99 1.78 -1.97 -25.45
C LYS A 99 1.07 -0.90 -24.64
N VAL A 100 0.36 -1.32 -23.61
CA VAL A 100 -0.16 -0.44 -22.57
C VAL A 100 0.79 -0.52 -21.37
N LEU A 101 1.39 0.61 -21.02
CA LEU A 101 2.42 0.72 -19.99
C LEU A 101 1.85 1.43 -18.76
N LEU A 102 1.63 0.67 -17.70
CA LEU A 102 1.10 1.19 -16.45
C LEU A 102 2.23 1.45 -15.46
N ARG A 103 2.39 2.72 -15.07
CA ARG A 103 3.29 3.11 -13.99
C ARG A 103 2.48 3.36 -12.73
N ASN A 104 2.85 2.67 -11.66
CA ASN A 104 2.26 2.85 -10.32
C ASN A 104 3.14 3.72 -9.40
N SER A 105 4.29 4.17 -9.90
CA SER A 105 5.21 5.05 -9.18
C SER A 105 5.66 6.20 -10.07
N VAL A 106 5.72 7.39 -9.50
CA VAL A 106 6.16 8.62 -10.18
C VAL A 106 7.25 9.29 -9.34
N PRO A 107 8.41 9.65 -9.92
CA PRO A 107 9.46 10.36 -9.20
C PRO A 107 8.92 11.65 -8.55
N VAL A 108 9.30 11.89 -7.30
CA VAL A 108 8.83 13.06 -6.53
C VAL A 108 9.12 14.38 -7.26
N LYS A 109 10.23 14.44 -8.02
CA LYS A 109 10.63 15.61 -8.81
C LYS A 109 9.68 15.93 -9.97
N GLU A 110 9.05 14.90 -10.54
CA GLU A 110 8.20 15.02 -11.73
C GLU A 110 6.71 15.05 -11.38
N ALA A 111 6.35 14.59 -10.17
CA ALA A 111 4.97 14.41 -9.72
C ALA A 111 4.07 15.63 -9.95
N LYS A 112 4.55 16.84 -9.63
CA LYS A 112 3.77 18.08 -9.78
C LYS A 112 3.28 18.38 -11.19
N ASN A 113 3.90 17.78 -12.21
CA ASN A 113 3.54 18.00 -13.61
C ASN A 113 2.52 16.98 -14.13
N TYR A 114 2.36 15.84 -13.45
CA TYR A 114 1.68 14.67 -14.01
C TYR A 114 0.57 14.10 -13.13
N ILE A 115 0.57 14.39 -11.84
CA ILE A 115 -0.39 13.84 -10.88
C ILE A 115 -0.85 14.90 -9.89
N ASP A 116 -2.09 14.74 -9.43
CA ASP A 116 -2.65 15.55 -8.36
C ASP A 116 -2.39 14.92 -6.98
N ASP A 117 -2.40 15.73 -5.92
CA ASP A 117 -2.11 15.26 -4.55
C ASP A 117 -3.08 14.15 -4.07
N TYR A 118 -4.34 14.18 -4.52
CA TYR A 118 -5.35 13.17 -4.16
C TYR A 118 -5.15 11.82 -4.87
N GLU A 119 -4.27 11.75 -5.88
CA GLU A 119 -3.94 10.53 -6.60
C GLU A 119 -2.83 9.73 -5.91
N ILE A 120 -2.11 10.37 -4.98
CA ILE A 120 -1.01 9.78 -4.24
C ILE A 120 -1.56 8.88 -3.13
N THR A 121 -0.96 7.70 -2.96
CA THR A 121 -1.27 6.82 -1.82
C THR A 121 -0.88 7.53 -0.53
N PRO A 122 -1.79 7.68 0.44
CA PRO A 122 -1.45 8.22 1.75
C PRO A 122 -0.74 7.20 2.64
N GLU A 123 0.12 7.71 3.52
CA GLU A 123 0.67 7.03 4.67
C GLU A 123 -0.04 7.52 5.94
N TYR A 124 -0.44 6.58 6.79
CA TYR A 124 -1.13 6.83 8.04
C TYR A 124 -0.22 6.60 9.23
N ILE A 125 -0.09 7.62 10.07
CA ILE A 125 0.66 7.61 11.31
C ILE A 125 -0.32 7.72 12.47
N TYR A 126 -0.07 6.98 13.55
CA TYR A 126 -0.92 6.95 14.73
C TYR A 126 -0.24 7.55 15.94
N GLU A 127 -0.97 8.39 16.66
CA GLU A 127 -0.55 8.97 17.92
C GLU A 127 -1.62 8.72 18.98
N TRP A 128 -1.20 8.31 20.17
CA TRP A 128 -2.11 8.23 21.32
C TRP A 128 -2.24 9.63 21.93
N ASP A 129 -3.46 10.14 21.97
CA ASP A 129 -3.78 11.40 22.65
C ASP A 129 -4.24 11.13 24.08
N GLU A 130 -3.39 11.47 25.06
CA GLU A 130 -3.70 11.29 26.49
C GLU A 130 -4.87 12.17 26.97
N LYS A 131 -5.16 13.30 26.30
CA LYS A 131 -6.24 14.20 26.70
C LYS A 131 -7.60 13.63 26.33
N THR A 132 -7.74 13.14 25.11
CA THR A 132 -8.99 12.57 24.58
C THR A 132 -9.11 11.06 24.83
N LYS A 133 -8.02 10.41 25.28
CA LYS A 133 -7.91 8.95 25.41
C LYS A 133 -8.30 8.23 24.12
N SER A 134 -7.88 8.78 22.99
CA SER A 134 -8.20 8.29 21.65
C SER A 134 -6.98 8.23 20.75
N VAL A 135 -7.08 7.48 19.64
CA VAL A 135 -6.02 7.40 18.63
C VAL A 135 -6.23 8.50 17.60
N LYS A 136 -5.26 9.40 17.47
CA LYS A 136 -5.20 10.38 16.40
C LYS A 136 -4.54 9.75 15.18
N ILE A 137 -5.19 9.88 14.03
CA ILE A 137 -4.68 9.41 12.74
C ILE A 137 -4.19 10.63 11.95
N ILE A 138 -2.92 10.61 11.54
CA ILE A 138 -2.27 11.66 10.74
C ILE A 138 -2.01 11.08 9.35
N GLU A 139 -2.48 11.77 8.33
CA GLU A 139 -2.29 11.40 6.93
C GLU A 139 -1.19 12.26 6.30
N LYS A 140 -0.30 11.63 5.52
CA LYS A 140 0.69 12.34 4.71
C LYS A 140 0.95 11.58 3.40
N PRO A 141 1.39 12.23 2.32
CA PRO A 141 1.75 11.54 1.08
C PRO A 141 2.84 10.50 1.29
N TRP A 142 2.60 9.25 0.87
CA TRP A 142 3.56 8.17 1.06
C TRP A 142 4.66 8.21 0.00
N GLN A 143 5.91 8.27 0.44
CA GLN A 143 7.10 8.20 -0.40
C GLN A 143 7.83 6.88 -0.19
N VAL A 144 8.29 6.29 -1.30
CA VAL A 144 9.03 5.03 -1.31
C VAL A 144 10.14 5.14 -2.35
N ARG A 145 11.26 4.44 -2.13
CA ARG A 145 12.29 4.31 -3.17
C ARG A 145 11.84 3.29 -4.20
N ASP A 146 11.90 3.64 -5.47
CA ASP A 146 11.73 2.68 -6.55
C ASP A 146 12.95 1.75 -6.67
N ASP A 147 12.92 0.88 -7.67
CA ASP A 147 13.93 -0.16 -7.86
C ASP A 147 15.29 0.43 -8.32
N GLU A 148 15.31 1.67 -8.80
CA GLU A 148 16.53 2.46 -9.08
C GLU A 148 17.00 3.29 -7.86
N GLY A 149 16.27 3.22 -6.74
CA GLY A 149 16.59 3.96 -5.52
C GLY A 149 16.11 5.41 -5.51
N ILE A 150 15.33 5.83 -6.51
CA ILE A 150 14.82 7.19 -6.64
C ILE A 150 13.60 7.37 -5.72
N PRO A 151 13.50 8.47 -4.96
CA PRO A 151 12.30 8.79 -4.21
C PRO A 151 11.10 9.03 -5.14
N SER A 152 10.07 8.21 -4.98
CA SER A 152 8.90 8.15 -5.84
C SER A 152 7.62 8.07 -5.00
N TYR A 153 6.56 8.70 -5.46
CA TYR A 153 5.21 8.52 -4.90
C TYR A 153 4.58 7.25 -5.47
N SER A 154 3.90 6.47 -4.63
CA SER A 154 3.02 5.40 -5.10
C SER A 154 1.64 5.97 -5.41
N LEU A 155 1.06 5.61 -6.54
CA LEU A 155 -0.29 6.04 -6.91
C LEU A 155 -1.36 5.16 -6.26
N LEU A 156 -2.53 5.73 -6.07
CA LEU A 156 -3.75 4.97 -5.78
C LEU A 156 -4.17 4.15 -7.03
N PRO A 157 -4.97 3.09 -6.87
CA PRO A 157 -5.45 2.33 -8.02
C PRO A 157 -6.25 3.12 -9.07
N PRO A 158 -7.16 4.06 -8.71
CA PRO A 158 -7.96 4.80 -9.69
C PRO A 158 -7.18 5.51 -10.81
N PRO A 159 -6.15 6.34 -10.54
CA PRO A 159 -5.39 7.01 -11.60
C PRO A 159 -4.70 6.02 -12.55
N VAL A 160 -4.23 4.88 -12.03
CA VAL A 160 -3.62 3.82 -12.86
C VAL A 160 -4.64 3.18 -13.79
N VAL A 161 -5.87 2.95 -13.32
CA VAL A 161 -6.98 2.42 -14.15
C VAL A 161 -7.39 3.43 -15.22
N VAL A 162 -7.45 4.73 -14.89
CA VAL A 162 -7.72 5.77 -15.90
C VAL A 162 -6.62 5.78 -16.98
N SER A 163 -5.36 5.65 -16.59
CA SER A 163 -4.24 5.53 -17.54
C SER A 163 -4.37 4.30 -18.46
N LEU A 164 -4.76 3.15 -17.90
CA LEU A 164 -5.05 1.93 -18.67
C LEU A 164 -6.13 2.16 -19.72
N ILE A 165 -7.27 2.73 -19.31
CA ILE A 165 -8.40 2.98 -20.22
C ILE A 165 -7.98 3.92 -21.36
N LYS A 166 -7.28 5.02 -21.04
CA LYS A 166 -6.81 5.99 -22.05
C LYS A 166 -5.88 5.33 -23.07
N GLN A 167 -4.87 4.59 -22.60
CA GLN A 167 -3.93 3.90 -23.49
C GLN A 167 -4.62 2.80 -24.31
N MET A 168 -5.62 2.10 -23.74
CA MET A 168 -6.39 1.09 -24.47
C MET A 168 -7.21 1.69 -25.61
N ILE A 169 -7.86 2.83 -25.38
CA ILE A 169 -8.63 3.53 -26.43
C ILE A 169 -7.70 3.90 -27.60
N GLU A 170 -6.53 4.46 -27.30
CA GLU A 170 -5.52 4.81 -28.31
C GLU A 170 -5.01 3.57 -29.07
N VAL A 171 -4.68 2.50 -28.36
CA VAL A 171 -4.13 1.26 -28.96
C VAL A 171 -5.17 0.53 -29.81
N LEU A 172 -6.42 0.49 -29.37
CA LEU A 172 -7.50 -0.25 -30.03
C LEU A 172 -8.26 0.58 -31.07
N ASN A 173 -7.95 1.88 -31.21
CA ASN A 173 -8.66 2.82 -32.07
C ASN A 173 -10.18 2.82 -31.85
N LEU A 174 -10.59 2.90 -30.58
CA LEU A 174 -12.00 2.93 -30.16
C LEU A 174 -12.55 4.36 -30.02
#